data_AF-S8E6R6-F1
#
_entry.id   AF-S8E6R6-F1
#
_cell.length_a   1.000
_cell.length_b   1.000
_cell.length_c   1.000
_cell.angle_alpha   90.00
_cell.angle_beta   90.00
_cell.angle_gamma   90.00
#
_symmetry.space_group_name_H-M   'P 1'
#
loop_
_entity.id
_entity.type
_entity.pdbx_description
1 polymer ?
#
loop_
_entity_poly.entity_id
_entity_poly.type
_entity_poly.pdbx_seq_one_letter_code
_entity_poly.pdbx_strand_id
1 'polypeptide(L)'
;MPSSVRRVGGGWASILPTIRSPVKQNRKSRRRLAAGVVNFATANLFAIGLALSFLFFLLILFRFASVPTPLGFHQSSSRTRSSRYRKPGAHKSPNATDLVASVDITTKELYDKIQFLDEDGGAWKQGWRVTYKGNEWDEEKLKIFVVPHSHNDPGWKLTVDEYYERQSRHIIDTIVETLSKDSRRKFIWEEMSYLEKWWRDASDVKRESFIHLVRNQQLEIVGGGWVMNDEANSHYFALIEQMTEGNMWMNETVGVI
;
A
#
# COMPACT_ATOMS: atom_id res chain seq x y z
N MET A 1 3.48 84.40 10.73
CA MET A 1 2.86 85.21 9.66
C MET A 1 1.71 84.40 9.01
N PRO A 2 0.76 85.03 8.30
CA PRO A 2 -0.69 84.67 8.30
C PRO A 2 -1.08 83.67 7.18
N SER A 3 -2.33 83.27 6.88
CA SER A 3 -3.66 83.91 7.11
C SER A 3 -4.86 82.94 6.98
N SER A 4 -5.98 83.29 7.66
CA SER A 4 -7.43 83.22 7.32
C SER A 4 -7.93 82.53 6.02
N VAL A 5 -9.20 82.03 5.88
CA VAL A 5 -10.49 82.78 5.91
C VAL A 5 -11.76 81.88 6.12
N ARG A 6 -12.67 82.35 7.01
CA ARG A 6 -14.19 82.34 7.11
C ARG A 6 -15.06 81.23 6.41
N ARG A 7 -16.00 80.58 7.15
CA ARG A 7 -17.50 80.78 7.30
C ARG A 7 -18.34 80.65 5.99
N VAL A 8 -19.54 80.04 5.93
CA VAL A 8 -20.89 80.35 6.52
C VAL A 8 -21.82 79.09 6.35
N GLY A 9 -22.95 78.83 7.04
CA GLY A 9 -23.61 79.45 8.23
C GLY A 9 -25.16 79.61 8.14
N GLY A 10 -25.95 78.77 8.84
CA GLY A 10 -27.43 78.80 9.00
C GLY A 10 -27.94 77.43 9.52
N GLY A 11 -28.92 77.25 10.42
CA GLY A 11 -30.07 78.05 10.92
C GLY A 11 -31.36 77.23 10.67
N TRP A 12 -32.39 77.09 11.51
CA TRP A 12 -32.87 77.79 12.72
C TRP A 12 -33.73 76.85 13.64
N ALA A 13 -33.79 77.16 14.95
CA ALA A 13 -34.94 77.24 15.89
C ALA A 13 -36.26 76.40 15.70
N SER A 14 -37.03 75.97 16.72
CA SER A 14 -36.91 75.96 18.20
C SER A 14 -38.18 75.34 18.92
N ILE A 15 -38.14 75.22 20.27
CA ILE A 15 -39.28 75.18 21.26
C ILE A 15 -40.00 73.83 21.59
N LEU A 16 -39.62 73.25 22.76
CA LEU A 16 -40.40 72.82 23.97
C LEU A 16 -41.74 71.99 23.90
N PRO A 17 -42.19 71.36 25.02
CA PRO A 17 -42.83 70.04 24.99
C PRO A 17 -44.31 69.97 25.47
N THR A 18 -44.93 68.79 25.31
CA THR A 18 -46.26 68.47 25.84
C THR A 18 -46.30 67.08 26.51
N ILE A 19 -46.88 66.98 27.70
CA ILE A 19 -47.13 65.72 28.42
C ILE A 19 -48.51 65.16 28.07
N ARG A 20 -48.65 63.84 27.90
CA ARG A 20 -49.95 63.14 27.94
C ARG A 20 -49.89 61.82 28.73
N SER A 21 -51.01 61.52 29.37
CA SER A 21 -51.23 60.48 30.38
C SER A 21 -51.37 59.05 29.80
N PRO A 22 -51.44 57.98 30.61
CA PRO A 22 -51.08 56.62 30.19
C PRO A 22 -52.19 55.87 29.43
N VAL A 23 -51.78 54.91 28.60
CA VAL A 23 -52.68 54.00 27.86
C VAL A 23 -52.48 52.54 28.30
N LYS A 24 -53.60 51.80 28.35
CA LYS A 24 -53.77 50.47 28.93
C LYS A 24 -52.81 49.40 28.37
N GLN A 25 -52.30 48.55 29.26
CA GLN A 25 -51.70 47.27 28.86
C GLN A 25 -52.71 46.39 28.12
N ASN A 26 -52.26 45.70 27.06
CA ASN A 26 -53.03 44.64 26.43
C ASN A 26 -52.14 43.42 26.14
N ARG A 27 -52.61 42.22 26.49
CA ARG A 27 -51.80 40.97 26.49
C ARG A 27 -51.40 40.53 25.07
N LYS A 28 -50.12 40.21 24.86
CA LYS A 28 -49.65 39.32 23.76
C LYS A 28 -48.71 38.23 24.27
N SER A 29 -49.30 37.15 24.81
CA SER A 29 -48.62 36.06 25.52
C SER A 29 -48.14 34.90 24.61
N ARG A 30 -47.55 35.18 23.44
CA ARG A 30 -47.21 34.10 22.46
C ARG A 30 -45.88 34.20 21.68
N ARG A 31 -44.96 35.11 22.03
CA ARG A 31 -43.65 35.26 21.34
C ARG A 31 -42.38 35.02 22.18
N ARG A 32 -42.48 34.64 23.46
CA ARG A 32 -41.29 34.41 24.33
C ARG A 32 -40.72 32.98 24.28
N LEU A 33 -41.54 31.95 24.05
CA LEU A 33 -41.09 30.56 24.01
C LEU A 33 -40.16 30.26 22.82
N ALA A 34 -40.53 30.67 21.60
CA ALA A 34 -39.74 30.39 20.41
C ALA A 34 -38.31 30.99 20.46
N ALA A 35 -38.17 32.22 20.96
CA ALA A 35 -36.86 32.86 21.11
C ALA A 35 -35.97 32.15 22.15
N GLY A 36 -36.56 31.65 23.26
CA GLY A 36 -35.83 30.87 24.26
C GLY A 36 -35.31 29.53 23.70
N VAL A 37 -36.12 28.83 22.90
CA VAL A 37 -35.72 27.57 22.26
C VAL A 37 -34.60 27.79 21.24
N VAL A 38 -34.70 28.85 20.41
CA VAL A 38 -33.63 29.19 19.45
C VAL A 38 -32.32 29.54 20.17
N ASN A 39 -32.37 30.35 21.23
CA ASN A 39 -31.18 30.71 22.01
C ASN A 39 -30.57 29.51 22.75
N PHE A 40 -31.39 28.56 23.22
CA PHE A 40 -30.90 27.31 23.81
C PHE A 40 -30.22 26.43 22.76
N ALA A 41 -30.81 26.30 21.56
CA ALA A 41 -30.27 25.49 20.47
C ALA A 41 -28.94 26.06 19.94
N THR A 42 -28.80 27.38 19.82
CA THR A 42 -27.54 28.00 19.40
C THR A 42 -26.45 27.91 20.47
N ALA A 43 -26.79 28.14 21.75
CA ALA A 43 -25.83 28.02 22.85
C ALA A 43 -25.31 26.59 23.06
N ASN A 44 -26.11 25.57 22.75
CA ASN A 44 -25.78 24.16 22.96
C ASN A 44 -25.51 23.39 21.66
N LEU A 45 -25.33 24.08 20.52
CA LEU A 45 -25.22 23.47 19.19
C LEU A 45 -24.16 22.36 19.12
N PHE A 46 -23.00 22.58 19.72
CA PHE A 46 -21.90 21.61 19.78
C PHE A 46 -22.25 20.37 20.63
N ALA A 47 -22.87 20.56 21.79
CA ALA A 47 -23.27 19.47 22.68
C ALA A 47 -24.39 18.63 22.05
N ILE A 48 -25.35 19.28 21.36
CA ILE A 48 -26.41 18.61 20.60
C ILE A 48 -25.80 17.83 19.41
N GLY A 49 -24.85 18.41 18.68
CA GLY A 49 -24.14 17.74 17.58
C GLY A 49 -23.33 16.52 18.03
N LEU A 50 -22.64 16.61 19.17
CA LEU A 50 -21.94 15.48 19.79
C LEU A 50 -22.92 14.38 20.25
N ALA A 51 -24.02 14.75 20.92
CA ALA A 51 -25.03 13.81 21.36
C ALA A 51 -25.69 13.07 20.18
N LEU A 52 -26.03 13.78 19.10
CA LEU A 52 -26.59 13.19 17.88
C LEU A 52 -25.58 12.27 17.18
N SER A 53 -24.31 12.68 17.09
CA SER A 53 -23.23 11.85 16.52
C SER A 53 -23.02 10.56 17.33
N PHE A 54 -23.04 10.65 18.66
CA PHE A 54 -22.92 9.50 19.55
C PHE A 54 -24.13 8.57 19.44
N LEU A 55 -25.34 9.12 19.34
CA LEU A 55 -26.58 8.34 19.18
C LEU A 55 -26.65 7.65 17.80
N PHE A 56 -26.12 8.30 16.76
CA PHE A 56 -25.94 7.70 15.43
C PHE A 56 -24.88 6.58 15.44
N PHE A 57 -23.75 6.77 16.14
CA PHE A 57 -22.74 5.73 16.35
C PHE A 57 -23.31 4.51 17.10
N LEU A 58 -24.08 4.73 18.17
CA LEU A 58 -24.79 3.65 18.87
C LEU A 58 -25.83 2.96 17.95
N LEU A 59 -26.50 3.70 17.06
CA LEU A 59 -27.40 3.12 16.06
C LEU A 59 -26.66 2.27 15.02
N ILE A 60 -25.47 2.70 14.58
CA ILE A 60 -24.60 1.89 13.71
C ILE A 60 -24.18 0.62 14.44
N LEU A 61 -23.73 0.71 15.70
CA LEU A 61 -23.42 -0.48 16.50
C LEU A 61 -24.63 -1.40 16.65
N PHE A 62 -25.83 -0.89 16.98
CA PHE A 62 -27.03 -1.74 17.07
C PHE A 62 -27.50 -2.32 15.73
N ARG A 63 -27.20 -1.68 14.59
CA ARG A 63 -27.56 -2.16 13.25
C ARG A 63 -26.54 -3.14 12.66
N PHE A 64 -25.25 -2.95 12.96
CA PHE A 64 -24.13 -3.65 12.31
C PHE A 64 -23.25 -4.48 13.25
N ALA A 65 -23.41 -4.38 14.57
CA ALA A 65 -22.86 -5.33 15.55
C ALA A 65 -23.78 -6.54 15.82
N SER A 66 -24.77 -6.76 14.93
CA SER A 66 -25.22 -8.12 14.64
C SER A 66 -24.00 -8.87 14.10
N VAL A 67 -23.39 -9.73 14.93
CA VAL A 67 -22.25 -10.58 14.54
C VAL A 67 -22.54 -11.19 13.16
N PRO A 68 -21.66 -11.02 12.15
CA PRO A 68 -21.87 -11.65 10.86
C PRO A 68 -21.95 -13.16 11.07
N THR A 69 -23.13 -13.73 10.84
CA THR A 69 -23.24 -15.17 10.63
C THR A 69 -22.33 -15.51 9.45
N PRO A 70 -21.44 -16.52 9.57
CA PRO A 70 -20.50 -16.85 8.50
C PRO A 70 -21.28 -17.15 7.23
N LEU A 71 -20.83 -16.58 6.10
CA LEU A 71 -21.44 -16.77 4.79
C LEU A 71 -21.59 -18.26 4.50
N GLY A 72 -22.84 -18.72 4.45
CA GLY A 72 -23.16 -20.09 4.09
C GLY A 72 -22.81 -20.32 2.64
N PHE A 73 -21.64 -20.91 2.38
CA PHE A 73 -21.25 -21.35 1.05
C PHE A 73 -22.25 -22.41 0.56
N HIS A 74 -23.13 -22.02 -0.37
CA HIS A 74 -23.89 -22.98 -1.16
C HIS A 74 -22.92 -23.79 -2.02
N GLN A 75 -22.56 -24.98 -1.54
CA GLN A 75 -21.87 -25.96 -2.36
C GLN A 75 -22.79 -26.37 -3.52
N SER A 76 -22.47 -25.90 -4.73
CA SER A 76 -22.96 -26.56 -5.94
C SER A 76 -22.45 -28.01 -5.94
N SER A 77 -23.31 -28.95 -6.32
CA SER A 77 -23.05 -30.39 -6.24
C SER A 77 -22.07 -30.87 -7.34
N SER A 78 -20.83 -30.40 -7.29
CA SER A 78 -19.73 -31.03 -8.01
C SER A 78 -19.38 -32.37 -7.35
N ARG A 79 -19.17 -33.40 -8.18
CA ARG A 79 -18.98 -34.78 -7.75
C ARG A 79 -17.86 -34.90 -6.70
N THR A 80 -18.20 -35.45 -5.53
CA THR A 80 -17.25 -35.78 -4.46
C THR A 80 -16.26 -36.86 -4.91
N ARG A 81 -15.16 -36.44 -5.53
CA ARG A 81 -13.96 -37.27 -5.61
C ARG A 81 -13.43 -37.40 -4.19
N SER A 82 -13.56 -38.60 -3.62
CA SER A 82 -13.15 -38.89 -2.24
C SER A 82 -11.64 -38.68 -2.07
N SER A 83 -11.24 -37.46 -1.72
CA SER A 83 -9.93 -37.18 -1.15
C SER A 83 -9.92 -37.79 0.24
N ARG A 84 -9.49 -39.05 0.32
CA ARG A 84 -9.28 -39.75 1.58
C ARG A 84 -8.09 -39.07 2.26
N TYR A 85 -8.35 -38.08 3.12
CA TYR A 85 -7.32 -37.38 3.89
C TYR A 85 -6.53 -38.43 4.67
N ARG A 86 -5.35 -38.75 4.16
CA ARG A 86 -4.46 -39.75 4.74
C ARG A 86 -3.84 -39.07 5.96
N LYS A 87 -4.48 -39.20 7.13
CA LYS A 87 -3.86 -38.86 8.41
C LYS A 87 -2.41 -39.35 8.36
N PRO A 88 -1.41 -38.49 8.61
CA PRO A 88 -0.04 -38.94 8.74
C PRO A 88 -0.02 -40.13 9.69
N GLY A 89 0.51 -41.26 9.22
CA GLY A 89 0.64 -42.42 10.08
C GLY A 89 1.56 -42.04 11.22
N ALA A 90 1.01 -41.92 12.42
CA ALA A 90 1.79 -41.68 13.62
C ALA A 90 2.62 -42.94 13.93
N HIS A 91 3.72 -43.11 13.21
CA HIS A 91 4.78 -44.03 13.56
C HIS A 91 5.38 -43.55 14.88
N LYS A 92 4.78 -44.02 15.98
CA LYS A 92 5.44 -44.09 17.28
C LYS A 92 6.57 -45.12 17.16
N SER A 93 7.69 -44.71 16.56
CA SER A 93 8.95 -45.37 16.80
C SER A 93 9.23 -45.28 18.30
N PRO A 94 9.45 -46.39 19.02
CA PRO A 94 9.77 -46.34 20.44
C PRO A 94 11.14 -45.71 20.71
N ASN A 95 11.99 -45.59 19.68
CA ASN A 95 13.19 -44.77 19.70
C ASN A 95 12.95 -43.54 18.80
N ALA A 96 12.56 -42.42 19.40
CA ALA A 96 12.60 -41.11 18.77
C ALA A 96 14.01 -40.51 18.92
N THR A 97 15.01 -41.17 18.31
CA THR A 97 16.27 -40.52 17.98
C THR A 97 15.98 -39.43 16.95
N ASP A 98 16.50 -38.23 17.15
CA ASP A 98 16.25 -37.07 16.28
C ASP A 98 16.33 -37.43 14.79
N LEU A 99 15.23 -37.23 14.07
CA LEU A 99 15.16 -37.40 12.62
C LEU A 99 15.82 -36.21 11.94
N VAL A 100 17.13 -36.08 12.12
CA VAL A 100 17.96 -35.11 11.41
C VAL A 100 17.94 -35.44 9.92
N ALA A 101 17.56 -34.47 9.10
CA ALA A 101 17.60 -34.63 7.65
C ALA A 101 19.05 -34.82 7.19
N SER A 102 19.29 -35.84 6.37
CA SER A 102 20.60 -36.05 5.74
C SER A 102 20.87 -34.95 4.71
N VAL A 103 21.84 -34.08 4.98
CA VAL A 103 22.26 -32.97 4.13
C VAL A 103 23.79 -32.84 4.15
N ASP A 104 24.39 -32.33 3.07
CA ASP A 104 25.85 -32.15 3.00
C ASP A 104 26.36 -31.01 3.90
N ILE A 105 25.53 -29.98 4.12
CA ILE A 105 25.85 -28.78 4.90
C ILE A 105 24.64 -28.39 5.74
N THR A 106 24.84 -28.21 7.05
CA THR A 106 23.92 -27.44 7.90
C THR A 106 24.57 -26.09 8.23
N THR A 107 23.78 -25.01 8.21
CA THR A 107 24.30 -23.66 8.55
C THR A 107 24.89 -23.63 9.96
N LYS A 108 24.31 -24.40 10.91
CA LYS A 108 24.85 -24.50 12.27
C LYS A 108 26.25 -25.10 12.29
N GLU A 109 26.45 -26.29 11.73
CA GLU A 109 27.77 -26.90 11.70
C GLU A 109 28.79 -26.09 10.88
N LEU A 110 28.33 -25.38 9.85
CA LEU A 110 29.17 -24.49 9.08
C LEU A 110 29.65 -23.32 9.96
N TYR A 111 28.76 -22.69 10.73
CA TYR A 111 29.12 -21.65 11.69
C TYR A 111 30.03 -22.17 12.81
N ASP A 112 29.84 -23.41 13.29
CA ASP A 112 30.73 -24.02 14.29
C ASP A 112 32.15 -24.30 13.74
N LYS A 113 32.36 -24.30 12.40
CA LYS A 113 33.61 -24.65 11.72
C LYS A 113 34.32 -23.47 11.03
N ILE A 114 33.59 -22.45 10.57
CA ILE A 114 34.15 -21.27 9.89
C ILE A 114 34.93 -20.41 10.91
N GLN A 115 36.11 -19.93 10.49
CA GLN A 115 36.99 -19.09 11.33
C GLN A 115 36.64 -17.59 11.31
N PHE A 116 35.82 -17.15 10.34
CA PHE A 116 35.37 -15.76 10.16
C PHE A 116 36.52 -14.73 10.10
N LEU A 117 37.65 -15.11 9.51
CA LEU A 117 38.77 -14.19 9.27
C LEU A 117 38.43 -13.19 8.17
N ASP A 118 38.73 -11.92 8.39
CA ASP A 118 38.58 -10.82 7.42
C ASP A 118 39.94 -10.52 6.77
N GLU A 119 40.39 -11.43 5.89
CA GLU A 119 41.66 -11.32 5.16
C GLU A 119 41.46 -10.64 3.79
N ASP A 120 42.42 -9.82 3.35
CA ASP A 120 42.34 -9.13 2.05
C ASP A 120 42.62 -10.11 0.88
N GLY A 121 41.56 -10.56 0.22
CA GLY A 121 41.60 -11.42 -0.97
C GLY A 121 42.13 -10.75 -2.26
N GLY A 122 42.53 -9.49 -2.20
CA GLY A 122 43.08 -8.72 -3.32
C GLY A 122 42.00 -8.01 -4.13
N ALA A 123 41.84 -8.39 -5.40
CA ALA A 123 40.83 -7.78 -6.29
C ALA A 123 39.39 -8.19 -5.90
N TRP A 124 39.20 -9.43 -5.45
CA TRP A 124 37.99 -9.86 -4.75
C TRP A 124 38.27 -9.81 -3.25
N LYS A 125 37.84 -8.71 -2.61
CA LYS A 125 38.26 -8.36 -1.24
C LYS A 125 37.99 -9.42 -0.18
N GLN A 126 36.89 -10.17 -0.30
CA GLN A 126 36.42 -11.15 0.68
C GLN A 126 36.54 -12.60 0.17
N GLY A 127 37.50 -12.84 -0.74
CA GLY A 127 37.71 -14.15 -1.35
C GLY A 127 39.17 -14.39 -1.66
N TRP A 128 39.47 -14.91 -2.84
CA TRP A 128 40.84 -15.19 -3.26
C TRP A 128 41.02 -14.99 -4.77
N ARG A 129 42.27 -15.05 -5.22
CA ARG A 129 42.58 -15.04 -6.66
C ARG A 129 42.07 -16.32 -7.31
N VAL A 130 40.90 -16.24 -7.95
CA VAL A 130 40.35 -17.33 -8.78
C VAL A 130 41.30 -17.62 -9.95
N THR A 131 41.53 -18.90 -10.22
CA THR A 131 42.34 -19.39 -11.35
C THR A 131 41.57 -20.46 -12.12
N TYR A 132 41.90 -20.59 -13.40
CA TYR A 132 41.35 -21.58 -14.34
C TYR A 132 42.50 -22.08 -15.22
N LYS A 133 42.39 -23.31 -15.72
CA LYS A 133 43.37 -23.92 -16.64
C LYS A 133 43.22 -23.38 -18.06
N GLY A 134 42.00 -22.96 -18.43
CA GLY A 134 41.67 -22.39 -19.73
C GLY A 134 41.06 -23.39 -20.72
N ASN A 135 40.97 -24.67 -20.34
CA ASN A 135 40.44 -25.77 -21.16
C ASN A 135 39.16 -26.40 -20.60
N GLU A 136 38.61 -25.86 -19.51
CA GLU A 136 37.38 -26.35 -18.85
C GLU A 136 36.16 -26.35 -19.79
N TRP A 137 36.19 -25.52 -20.83
CA TRP A 137 35.06 -25.31 -21.76
C TRP A 137 35.36 -25.76 -23.20
N ASP A 138 36.30 -26.69 -23.37
CA ASP A 138 36.63 -27.25 -24.69
C ASP A 138 35.50 -28.16 -25.19
N GLU A 139 35.07 -29.11 -24.36
CA GLU A 139 34.02 -30.09 -24.66
C GLU A 139 32.59 -29.52 -24.54
N GLU A 140 32.27 -28.80 -23.46
CA GLU A 140 30.99 -28.07 -23.30
C GLU A 140 31.24 -26.57 -23.16
N LYS A 141 30.49 -25.74 -23.91
CA LYS A 141 30.65 -24.28 -23.85
C LYS A 141 29.92 -23.68 -22.65
N LEU A 142 30.63 -22.83 -21.91
CA LEU A 142 30.07 -21.98 -20.86
C LEU A 142 28.92 -21.13 -21.43
N LYS A 143 27.72 -21.32 -20.87
CA LYS A 143 26.51 -20.56 -21.23
C LYS A 143 26.44 -19.32 -20.33
N ILE A 144 26.51 -18.13 -20.93
CA ILE A 144 26.48 -16.85 -20.21
C ILE A 144 25.12 -16.20 -20.43
N PHE A 145 24.39 -15.95 -19.35
CA PHE A 145 23.14 -15.20 -19.35
C PHE A 145 23.38 -13.84 -18.69
N VAL A 146 23.28 -12.77 -19.48
CA VAL A 146 23.27 -11.39 -18.95
C VAL A 146 21.81 -11.05 -18.65
N VAL A 147 21.51 -10.68 -17.40
CA VAL A 147 20.14 -10.47 -16.91
C VAL A 147 19.96 -9.00 -16.49
N PRO A 148 19.44 -8.13 -17.38
CA PRO A 148 19.12 -6.75 -17.05
C PRO A 148 17.98 -6.68 -16.02
N HIS A 149 18.17 -5.87 -14.99
CA HIS A 149 17.23 -5.65 -13.91
C HIS A 149 17.34 -4.20 -13.42
N SER A 150 16.39 -3.77 -12.58
CA SER A 150 16.47 -2.54 -11.80
C SER A 150 15.82 -2.78 -10.46
N HIS A 151 16.58 -2.70 -9.38
CA HIS A 151 16.01 -2.73 -8.03
C HIS A 151 15.30 -1.40 -7.75
N ASN A 152 14.07 -1.45 -7.22
CA ASN A 152 13.21 -0.29 -7.03
C ASN A 152 12.61 -0.32 -5.62
N ASP A 153 13.36 0.14 -4.62
CA ASP A 153 12.90 0.20 -3.21
C ASP A 153 11.49 0.83 -3.07
N PRO A 154 10.48 0.09 -2.54
CA PRO A 154 9.16 0.62 -2.21
C PRO A 154 9.17 1.48 -0.93
N GLY A 155 10.02 2.51 -0.93
CA GLY A 155 10.31 3.38 0.21
C GLY A 155 11.66 3.05 0.85
N TRP A 156 12.57 4.03 0.87
CA TRP A 156 13.88 3.93 1.53
C TRP A 156 14.40 5.33 1.89
N LYS A 157 15.12 5.99 0.98
CA LYS A 157 15.57 7.39 1.15
C LYS A 157 14.50 8.40 0.73
N LEU A 158 13.63 8.01 -0.19
CA LEU A 158 12.43 8.73 -0.58
C LEU A 158 11.21 7.87 -0.24
N THR A 159 10.03 8.49 -0.23
CA THR A 159 8.76 7.78 -0.12
C THR A 159 8.42 7.00 -1.39
N VAL A 160 7.48 6.05 -1.30
CA VAL A 160 6.97 5.27 -2.45
C VAL A 160 6.56 6.20 -3.61
N ASP A 161 5.73 7.20 -3.34
CA ASP A 161 5.23 8.12 -4.38
C ASP A 161 6.35 8.99 -4.99
N GLU A 162 7.33 9.43 -4.19
CA GLU A 162 8.47 10.20 -4.71
C GLU A 162 9.38 9.37 -5.61
N TYR A 163 9.65 8.11 -5.25
CA TYR A 163 10.39 7.18 -6.10
C TYR A 163 9.61 6.88 -7.38
N TYR A 164 8.31 6.62 -7.28
CA TYR A 164 7.45 6.38 -8.43
C TYR A 164 7.49 7.54 -9.45
N GLU A 165 7.22 8.77 -8.99
CA GLU A 165 7.13 9.93 -9.88
C GLU A 165 8.48 10.35 -10.45
N ARG A 166 9.57 10.20 -9.69
CA ARG A 166 10.92 10.62 -10.13
C ARG A 166 11.67 9.54 -10.90
N GLN A 167 11.35 8.26 -10.69
CA GLN A 167 12.16 7.13 -11.15
C GLN A 167 11.31 5.96 -11.68
N SER A 168 10.59 5.23 -10.84
CA SER A 168 10.04 3.91 -11.20
C SER A 168 9.06 3.97 -12.39
N ARG A 169 8.19 4.98 -12.46
CA ARG A 169 7.28 5.19 -13.60
C ARG A 169 8.04 5.36 -14.91
N HIS A 170 9.15 6.09 -14.88
CA HIS A 170 10.01 6.34 -16.05
C HIS A 170 10.85 5.10 -16.44
N ILE A 171 11.26 4.30 -15.45
CA ILE A 171 11.96 3.03 -15.68
C ILE A 171 11.03 2.05 -16.40
N ILE A 172 9.80 1.84 -15.90
CA ILE A 172 8.84 0.90 -16.51
C ILE A 172 8.43 1.38 -17.93
N ASP A 173 8.19 2.68 -18.11
CA ASP A 173 7.99 3.28 -19.45
C ASP A 173 9.15 2.95 -20.41
N THR A 174 10.40 3.12 -19.94
CA THR A 174 11.60 2.85 -20.73
C THR A 174 11.78 1.37 -21.04
N ILE A 175 11.42 0.47 -20.12
CA ILE A 175 11.43 -0.99 -20.33
C ILE A 175 10.46 -1.35 -21.47
N VAL A 176 9.20 -0.93 -21.36
CA VAL A 176 8.17 -1.25 -22.37
C VAL A 176 8.56 -0.70 -23.76
N GLU A 177 9.08 0.52 -23.83
CA GLU A 177 9.53 1.12 -25.09
C GLU A 177 10.79 0.42 -25.66
N THR A 178 11.74 0.06 -24.79
CA THR A 178 13.07 -0.44 -25.21
C THR A 178 13.04 -1.93 -25.59
N LEU A 179 12.27 -2.75 -24.88
CA LEU A 179 12.10 -4.16 -25.24
C LEU A 179 11.34 -4.32 -26.56
N SER A 180 10.31 -3.49 -26.80
CA SER A 180 9.53 -3.50 -28.04
C SER A 180 10.33 -3.20 -29.31
N LYS A 181 11.56 -2.65 -29.18
CA LYS A 181 12.44 -2.30 -30.31
C LYS A 181 13.36 -3.44 -30.78
N ASP A 182 13.57 -4.50 -29.98
CA ASP A 182 14.44 -5.63 -30.32
C ASP A 182 14.05 -6.86 -29.50
N SER A 183 13.50 -7.88 -30.18
CA SER A 183 12.94 -9.10 -29.56
C SER A 183 13.96 -9.94 -28.78
N ARG A 184 15.26 -9.68 -28.96
CA ARG A 184 16.34 -10.36 -28.22
C ARG A 184 16.57 -9.76 -26.85
N ARG A 185 16.10 -8.53 -26.59
CA ARG A 185 16.28 -7.86 -25.29
C ARG A 185 15.41 -8.54 -24.24
N LYS A 186 15.99 -8.71 -23.06
CA LYS A 186 15.38 -9.28 -21.86
C LYS A 186 15.46 -8.27 -20.72
N PHE A 187 14.50 -8.32 -19.80
CA PHE A 187 14.53 -7.60 -18.52
C PHE A 187 13.75 -8.39 -17.47
N ILE A 188 14.14 -8.27 -16.19
CA ILE A 188 13.38 -8.80 -15.07
C ILE A 188 12.86 -7.68 -14.17
N TRP A 189 11.62 -7.80 -13.69
CA TRP A 189 10.99 -6.88 -12.74
C TRP A 189 10.48 -7.64 -11.50
N GLU A 190 10.59 -7.05 -10.31
CA GLU A 190 10.21 -7.69 -9.04
C GLU A 190 9.04 -6.95 -8.39
N GLU A 191 9.20 -5.65 -8.12
CA GLU A 191 8.36 -4.94 -7.15
C GLU A 191 6.95 -4.64 -7.72
N MET A 192 5.97 -5.50 -7.41
CA MET A 192 4.61 -5.39 -7.96
C MET A 192 3.87 -4.12 -7.51
N SER A 193 4.20 -3.56 -6.35
CA SER A 193 3.60 -2.31 -5.87
C SER A 193 3.79 -1.13 -6.82
N TYR A 194 4.94 -1.07 -7.51
CA TYR A 194 5.19 -0.04 -8.52
C TYR A 194 4.60 -0.39 -9.87
N LEU A 195 4.52 -1.68 -10.21
CA LEU A 195 3.93 -2.13 -11.47
C LEU A 195 2.41 -1.94 -11.49
N GLU A 196 1.69 -2.24 -10.40
CA GLU A 196 0.24 -1.95 -10.27
C GLU A 196 -0.04 -0.45 -10.40
N LYS A 197 0.78 0.37 -9.71
CA LYS A 197 0.65 1.83 -9.75
C LYS A 197 0.92 2.37 -11.15
N TRP A 198 1.98 1.90 -11.82
CA TRP A 198 2.26 2.21 -13.23
C TRP A 198 1.12 1.77 -14.14
N TRP A 199 0.59 0.57 -13.94
CA TRP A 199 -0.47 0.03 -14.77
C TRP A 199 -1.72 0.91 -14.75
N ARG A 200 -2.08 1.46 -13.59
CA ARG A 200 -3.22 2.38 -13.46
C ARG A 200 -3.05 3.68 -14.24
N ASP A 201 -1.84 4.22 -14.29
CA ASP A 201 -1.52 5.47 -15.00
C ASP A 201 -1.17 5.25 -16.49
N ALA A 202 -0.80 4.03 -16.86
CA ALA A 202 -0.43 3.66 -18.22
C ALA A 202 -1.60 3.77 -19.21
N SER A 203 -1.31 4.19 -20.45
CA SER A 203 -2.27 4.14 -21.54
C SER A 203 -2.49 2.70 -22.02
N ASP A 204 -3.65 2.41 -22.63
CA ASP A 204 -3.98 1.06 -23.09
C ASP A 204 -2.95 0.52 -24.09
N VAL A 205 -2.35 1.38 -24.92
CA VAL A 205 -1.24 1.00 -25.82
C VAL A 205 -0.01 0.50 -25.06
N LYS A 206 0.35 1.13 -23.93
CA LYS A 206 1.44 0.69 -23.06
C LYS A 206 1.08 -0.61 -22.33
N ARG A 207 -0.16 -0.74 -21.86
CA ARG A 207 -0.69 -1.96 -21.22
C ARG A 207 -0.63 -3.17 -22.14
N GLU A 208 -1.13 -3.05 -23.37
CA GLU A 208 -1.06 -4.11 -24.38
C GLU A 208 0.39 -4.45 -24.75
N SER A 209 1.25 -3.43 -24.89
CA SER A 209 2.68 -3.64 -25.13
C SER A 209 3.34 -4.43 -23.99
N PHE A 210 3.03 -4.08 -22.73
CA PHE A 210 3.49 -4.80 -21.55
C PHE A 210 3.02 -6.26 -21.54
N ILE A 211 1.71 -6.51 -21.75
CA ILE A 211 1.15 -7.88 -21.84
C ILE A 211 1.87 -8.69 -22.92
N HIS A 212 2.11 -8.11 -24.09
CA HIS A 212 2.83 -8.76 -25.18
C HIS A 212 4.28 -9.10 -24.80
N LEU A 213 4.98 -8.19 -24.12
CA LEU A 213 6.37 -8.39 -23.67
C LEU A 213 6.50 -9.48 -22.58
N VAL A 214 5.48 -9.63 -21.72
CA VAL A 214 5.43 -10.74 -20.76
C VAL A 214 5.15 -12.06 -21.51
N ARG A 215 4.13 -12.10 -22.37
CA ARG A 215 3.75 -13.31 -23.12
C ARG A 215 4.82 -13.80 -24.10
N ASN A 216 5.62 -12.90 -24.66
CA ASN A 216 6.75 -13.27 -25.53
C ASN A 216 8.08 -13.48 -24.77
N GLN A 217 8.03 -13.49 -23.43
CA GLN A 217 9.16 -13.75 -22.52
C GLN A 217 10.30 -12.73 -22.66
N GLN A 218 10.04 -11.51 -23.14
CA GLN A 218 11.03 -10.42 -23.10
C GLN A 218 11.08 -9.72 -21.74
N LEU A 219 9.96 -9.64 -21.06
CA LEU A 219 9.85 -9.16 -19.69
C LEU A 219 9.41 -10.33 -18.81
N GLU A 220 10.19 -10.64 -17.78
CA GLU A 220 9.85 -11.67 -16.80
C GLU A 220 9.59 -11.00 -15.45
N ILE A 221 8.52 -11.42 -14.78
CA ILE A 221 8.25 -11.01 -13.39
C ILE A 221 8.89 -12.05 -12.49
N VAL A 222 9.81 -11.64 -11.64
CA VAL A 222 10.54 -12.51 -10.70
C VAL A 222 10.02 -12.26 -9.29
N GLY A 223 9.79 -13.33 -8.52
CA GLY A 223 9.15 -13.24 -7.19
C GLY A 223 7.65 -12.92 -7.26
N GLY A 224 7.28 -11.81 -7.90
CA GLY A 224 5.89 -11.38 -8.06
C GLY A 224 5.24 -10.91 -6.76
N GLY A 225 6.03 -10.61 -5.73
CA GLY A 225 5.54 -10.03 -4.49
C GLY A 225 5.19 -8.56 -4.64
N TRP A 226 4.31 -8.06 -3.78
CA TRP A 226 4.08 -6.62 -3.62
C TRP A 226 5.40 -5.87 -3.40
N VAL A 227 6.32 -6.47 -2.63
CA VAL A 227 7.67 -5.96 -2.34
C VAL A 227 8.68 -7.10 -2.20
N MET A 228 9.96 -6.83 -2.46
CA MET A 228 11.08 -7.60 -1.90
C MET A 228 11.14 -7.38 -0.38
N ASN A 229 10.59 -8.32 0.39
CA ASN A 229 10.43 -8.19 1.85
C ASN A 229 11.74 -8.35 2.65
N ASP A 230 11.77 -7.81 3.87
CA ASP A 230 12.74 -8.23 4.89
C ASP A 230 12.54 -9.71 5.25
N GLU A 231 13.63 -10.44 5.47
CA GLU A 231 13.63 -11.85 5.88
C GLU A 231 13.93 -12.05 7.38
N ALA A 232 14.31 -10.99 8.11
CA ALA A 232 14.66 -11.08 9.54
C ALA A 232 13.47 -10.83 10.49
N ASN A 233 12.69 -9.77 10.25
CA ASN A 233 11.62 -9.33 11.16
C ASN A 233 10.21 -9.68 10.67
N SER A 234 10.07 -10.09 9.42
CA SER A 234 8.78 -10.36 8.79
C SER A 234 8.11 -11.62 9.36
N HIS A 235 6.85 -11.48 9.79
CA HIS A 235 6.03 -12.64 10.13
C HIS A 235 5.57 -13.35 8.85
N TYR A 236 5.64 -14.68 8.80
CA TYR A 236 5.33 -15.46 7.59
C TYR A 236 3.93 -15.20 7.00
N PHE A 237 2.95 -14.80 7.81
CA PHE A 237 1.65 -14.36 7.29
C PHE A 237 1.76 -13.13 6.38
N ALA A 238 2.55 -12.12 6.76
CA ALA A 238 2.78 -10.93 5.92
C ALA A 238 3.58 -11.28 4.65
N LEU A 239 4.49 -12.26 4.73
CA LEU A 239 5.20 -12.79 3.56
C LEU A 239 4.24 -13.47 2.58
N ILE A 240 3.32 -14.30 3.08
CA ILE A 240 2.30 -14.95 2.26
C ILE A 240 1.33 -13.91 1.68
N GLU A 241 0.88 -12.94 2.47
CA GLU A 241 -0.04 -11.89 2.05
C GLU A 241 0.55 -11.04 0.92
N GLN A 242 1.77 -10.50 1.11
CA GLN A 242 2.41 -9.64 0.12
C GLN A 242 2.76 -10.40 -1.18
N MET A 243 3.18 -11.67 -1.07
CA MET A 243 3.41 -12.53 -2.24
C MET A 243 2.09 -12.87 -2.97
N THR A 244 1.02 -13.09 -2.21
CA THR A 244 -0.31 -13.39 -2.77
C THR A 244 -0.87 -12.19 -3.53
N GLU A 245 -0.76 -10.97 -2.98
CA GLU A 245 -1.29 -9.75 -3.59
C GLU A 245 -0.71 -9.51 -5.00
N GLY A 246 0.62 -9.50 -5.14
CA GLY A 246 1.28 -9.26 -6.42
C GLY A 246 1.04 -10.39 -7.45
N ASN A 247 1.06 -11.66 -7.01
CA ASN A 247 0.81 -12.80 -7.89
C ASN A 247 -0.67 -12.90 -8.33
N MET A 248 -1.62 -12.59 -7.44
CA MET A 248 -3.04 -12.51 -7.81
C MET A 248 -3.28 -11.40 -8.83
N TRP A 249 -2.68 -10.22 -8.63
CA TRP A 249 -2.77 -9.13 -9.58
C TRP A 249 -2.24 -9.49 -10.97
N MET A 250 -1.08 -10.17 -11.05
CA MET A 250 -0.51 -10.67 -12.32
C MET A 250 -1.43 -11.68 -13.03
N ASN A 251 -2.00 -12.61 -12.27
CA ASN A 251 -2.92 -13.62 -12.79
C ASN A 251 -4.19 -12.98 -13.34
N GLU A 252 -4.80 -12.06 -12.59
CA GLU A 252 -6.06 -11.40 -12.97
C GLU A 252 -5.88 -10.38 -14.11
N THR A 253 -4.74 -9.69 -14.17
CA THR A 253 -4.49 -8.61 -15.16
C THR A 253 -3.85 -9.11 -16.46
N VAL A 254 -2.90 -10.05 -16.37
CA VAL A 254 -2.06 -10.49 -17.51
C VAL A 254 -2.37 -11.94 -17.92
N GLY A 255 -2.83 -12.76 -16.98
CA GLY A 255 -3.07 -14.19 -17.17
C GLY A 255 -1.81 -15.05 -16.99
N VAL A 256 -0.90 -14.64 -16.10
CA VAL A 256 0.37 -15.33 -15.80
C VAL A 256 0.53 -15.46 -14.28
N ILE A 257 1.07 -16.60 -13.86
CA ILE A 257 1.57 -16.93 -12.50
C ILE A 257 2.98 -17.49 -12.71
#